data_AF-A0A0B8NKT8-F1
#
_entry.id   AF-A0A0B8NKT8-F1
#
_cell.length_a   1.000
_cell.length_b   1.000
_cell.length_c   1.000
_cell.angle_alpha   90.00
_cell.angle_beta   90.00
_cell.angle_gamma   90.00
#
_symmetry.space_group_name_H-M   'P 1'
#
loop_
_entity.id
_entity.type
_entity.pdbx_description
1 polymer ?
#
loop_
_entity_poly.entity_id
_entity_poly.type
_entity_poly.pdbx_seq_one_letter_code
_entity_poly.pdbx_strand_id
1 'polypeptide(L)'
;MVIFVVLVLKHMPTLGSVPKHSLGRRAFHMVVAGVIGFSVTAILITITSTPLDTELADFFTQNSVPGGHGRNVVNVILVDFRAIDTLGEVIVVVIAGLSAVSLLKTKKQRPSRIHSLIFATTSHIVAALMLVFSFYLLLRGHNAPGGGFIGA
;
A
#
# COMPACT_ATOMS: atom_id res chain seq x y z
N MET A 1 4.35 1.86 -4.85
CA MET A 1 3.74 3.12 -5.36
C MET A 1 4.73 3.99 -6.13
N VAL A 2 5.93 4.29 -5.60
CA VAL A 2 6.97 5.09 -6.30
C VAL A 2 7.31 4.56 -7.69
N ILE A 3 7.52 3.24 -7.84
CA ILE A 3 7.84 2.61 -9.14
C ILE A 3 6.72 2.90 -10.16
N PHE A 4 5.45 2.74 -9.78
CA PHE A 4 4.32 3.03 -10.65
C PHE A 4 4.27 4.51 -11.05
N VAL A 5 4.46 5.44 -10.10
CA VAL A 5 4.50 6.88 -10.41
C VAL A 5 5.61 7.19 -11.39
N VAL A 6 6.82 6.66 -11.18
CA VAL A 6 7.95 6.85 -12.11
C VAL A 6 7.64 6.29 -13.50
N LEU A 7 7.03 5.11 -13.59
CA LEU A 7 6.61 4.53 -14.87
C LEU A 7 5.56 5.38 -15.58
N VAL A 8 4.58 5.93 -14.85
CA VAL A 8 3.57 6.83 -15.42
C VAL A 8 4.20 8.14 -15.88
N LEU A 9 5.04 8.76 -15.05
CA LEU A 9 5.74 10.00 -15.38
C LEU A 9 6.64 9.85 -16.60
N LYS A 10 7.26 8.68 -16.81
CA LYS A 10 8.03 8.39 -18.03
C LYS A 10 7.21 8.51 -19.32
N HIS A 11 5.90 8.27 -19.24
CA HIS A 11 4.97 8.34 -20.38
C HIS A 11 4.19 9.66 -20.46
N MET A 12 4.31 10.54 -19.45
CA MET A 12 3.65 11.84 -19.45
C MET A 12 4.54 12.92 -20.10
N PRO A 13 3.95 13.92 -20.78
CA PRO A 13 4.70 15.06 -21.27
C PRO A 13 5.36 15.81 -20.11
N THR A 14 6.53 16.42 -20.38
CA THR A 14 7.28 17.15 -19.35
C THR A 14 6.43 18.29 -18.78
N LEU A 15 6.56 18.53 -17.47
CA LEU A 15 5.74 19.48 -16.70
C LEU A 15 5.75 20.92 -17.23
N GLY A 16 6.68 21.27 -18.14
CA GLY A 16 6.78 22.58 -18.78
C GLY A 16 5.69 22.88 -19.82
N SER A 17 4.90 21.89 -20.23
CA SER A 17 3.80 22.09 -21.20
C SER A 17 2.47 22.50 -20.56
N VAL A 18 2.39 22.58 -19.23
CA VAL A 18 1.14 22.88 -18.51
C VAL A 18 1.02 24.39 -18.27
N PRO A 19 -0.04 25.06 -18.77
CA PRO A 19 -0.27 26.48 -18.52
C PRO A 19 -0.41 26.77 -17.02
N LYS A 20 0.22 27.85 -16.55
CA LYS A 20 0.07 28.26 -15.15
C LYS A 20 -1.38 28.64 -14.87
N HIS A 21 -1.94 28.12 -13.79
CA HIS A 21 -3.26 28.55 -13.31
C HIS A 21 -3.23 30.02 -12.90
N SER A 22 -4.34 30.72 -13.12
CA SER A 22 -4.51 32.09 -12.62
C SER A 22 -4.42 32.13 -11.10
N LEU A 23 -3.98 33.27 -10.54
CA LEU A 23 -3.87 33.47 -9.10
C LEU A 23 -5.21 33.21 -8.40
N GLY A 24 -6.34 33.61 -9.00
CA GLY A 24 -7.69 33.35 -8.46
C GLY A 24 -8.04 31.86 -8.38
N ARG A 25 -7.75 31.09 -9.43
CA ARG A 25 -8.00 29.62 -9.42
C ARG A 25 -7.08 28.92 -8.41
N ARG A 26 -5.82 29.34 -8.30
CA ARG A 26 -4.88 28.79 -7.31
C ARG A 26 -5.31 29.12 -5.88
N ALA A 27 -5.77 30.35 -5.62
CA ALA A 27 -6.30 30.75 -4.32
C ALA A 27 -7.54 29.93 -3.96
N PHE A 28 -8.47 29.73 -4.90
CA PHE A 28 -9.63 28.87 -4.69
C PHE A 28 -9.24 27.43 -4.32
N HIS A 29 -8.33 26.81 -5.07
CA HIS A 29 -7.85 25.46 -4.74
C HIS A 29 -7.15 25.41 -3.37
N MET A 30 -6.38 26.44 -3.01
CA MET A 30 -5.74 26.55 -1.71
C MET A 30 -6.76 26.65 -0.58
N VAL A 31 -7.82 27.46 -0.75
CA VAL A 31 -8.91 27.59 0.22
C VAL A 31 -9.64 26.26 0.36
N VAL A 32 -10.02 25.61 -0.75
CA VAL A 32 -10.71 24.32 -0.71
C VAL A 32 -9.85 23.25 -0.01
N ALA A 33 -8.58 23.12 -0.40
CA ALA A 33 -7.66 22.17 0.23
C ALA A 33 -7.43 22.49 1.72
N GLY A 34 -7.29 23.77 2.06
CA GLY A 34 -7.11 24.23 3.43
C GLY A 34 -8.33 23.95 4.30
N VAL A 35 -9.54 24.21 3.79
CA VAL A 35 -10.80 23.92 4.49
C VAL A 35 -10.94 22.42 4.72
N ILE A 36 -10.76 21.59 3.69
CA ILE A 36 -10.86 20.12 3.83
C ILE A 36 -9.82 19.61 4.82
N GLY A 37 -8.55 20.00 4.66
CA GLY A 37 -7.46 19.58 5.54
C GLY A 37 -7.71 19.98 6.99
N PHE A 38 -8.05 21.25 7.24
CA PHE A 38 -8.36 21.74 8.58
C PHE A 38 -9.57 21.03 9.20
N SER A 39 -10.61 20.77 8.40
CA SER A 39 -11.80 20.07 8.87
C SER A 39 -11.47 18.65 9.30
N VAL A 40 -10.74 17.89 8.48
CA VAL A 40 -10.29 16.53 8.83
C VAL A 40 -9.39 16.55 10.06
N THR A 41 -8.45 17.49 10.14
CA THR A 41 -7.57 17.63 11.32
C THR A 41 -8.36 17.95 12.59
N ALA A 42 -9.29 18.90 12.54
CA ALA A 42 -10.11 19.28 13.69
C ALA A 42 -11.00 18.12 14.15
N ILE A 43 -11.60 17.37 13.22
CA ILE A 43 -12.37 16.16 13.53
C ILE A 43 -11.47 15.12 14.21
N LEU A 44 -10.29 14.83 13.66
CA LEU A 44 -9.37 13.85 14.25
C LEU A 44 -8.93 14.26 15.66
N ILE A 45 -8.58 15.54 15.88
CA ILE A 45 -8.23 16.04 17.22
C ILE A 45 -9.39 15.85 18.20
N THR A 46 -10.62 16.14 17.75
CA THR A 46 -11.80 15.99 18.60
C THR A 46 -12.01 14.52 19.00
N ILE A 47 -11.92 13.61 18.03
CA ILE A 47 -12.11 12.16 18.26
C ILE A 47 -11.00 11.57 19.14
N THR A 48 -9.74 11.97 18.94
CA THR A 48 -8.60 11.40 19.69
C THR A 48 -8.42 12.01 21.08
N SER A 49 -9.12 13.12 21.38
CA SER A 49 -9.08 13.75 22.70
C SER A 49 -9.91 13.02 23.77
N THR A 50 -10.83 12.15 23.37
CA THR A 50 -11.61 11.31 24.30
C THR A 50 -10.88 9.99 24.58
N PRO A 51 -11.04 9.39 25.78
CA PRO A 51 -10.51 8.06 26.08
C PRO A 51 -10.98 7.03 25.04
N LEU A 52 -10.06 6.22 24.55
CA LEU A 52 -10.39 5.13 23.62
C LEU A 52 -11.11 4.02 24.37
N ASP A 53 -12.21 3.53 23.79
CA ASP A 53 -12.84 2.29 24.24
C ASP A 53 -11.95 1.10 23.88
N THR A 54 -11.51 0.35 24.89
CA THR A 54 -10.61 -0.79 24.73
C THR A 54 -11.33 -2.13 24.67
N GLU A 55 -12.66 -2.20 24.83
CA GLU A 55 -13.39 -3.47 24.94
C GLU A 55 -13.07 -4.43 23.78
N LEU A 56 -13.08 -3.92 22.55
CA LEU A 56 -12.76 -4.72 21.37
C LEU A 56 -11.28 -5.09 21.27
N ALA A 57 -10.38 -4.18 21.67
CA ALA A 57 -8.94 -4.42 21.70
C ALA A 57 -8.59 -5.50 22.74
N ASP A 58 -9.25 -5.46 23.90
CA ASP A 58 -9.11 -6.44 24.97
C ASP A 58 -9.67 -7.80 24.54
N PHE A 59 -10.84 -7.81 23.88
CA PHE A 59 -11.41 -9.02 23.29
C PHE A 59 -10.42 -9.70 22.33
N PHE A 60 -9.89 -8.98 21.34
CA PHE A 60 -8.96 -9.59 20.39
C PHE A 60 -7.65 -10.01 21.05
N THR A 61 -7.11 -9.21 21.98
CA THR A 61 -5.89 -9.57 22.70
C THR A 61 -6.05 -10.86 23.50
N GLN A 62 -7.20 -11.05 24.16
CA GLN A 62 -7.48 -12.25 24.94
C GLN A 62 -7.81 -13.48 24.08
N ASN A 63 -8.42 -13.28 22.90
CA ASN A 63 -8.88 -14.37 22.03
C ASN A 63 -7.90 -14.72 20.89
N SER A 64 -6.91 -13.90 20.58
CA SER A 64 -5.97 -14.18 19.47
C SER A 64 -5.15 -15.46 19.64
N VAL A 65 -4.73 -15.80 20.87
CA VAL A 65 -4.00 -17.06 21.10
C VAL A 65 -4.97 -18.26 21.21
N PRO A 66 -6.05 -18.22 22.01
CA PRO A 66 -6.96 -19.37 22.12
C PRO A 66 -7.78 -19.67 20.86
N GLY A 67 -8.24 -18.64 20.13
CA GLY A 67 -9.06 -18.80 18.93
C GLY A 67 -8.24 -18.84 17.65
N GLY A 68 -7.31 -17.89 17.52
CA GLY A 68 -6.50 -17.72 16.31
C GLY A 68 -5.16 -18.43 16.35
N HIS A 69 -4.69 -18.95 17.49
CA HIS A 69 -3.38 -19.63 17.64
C HIS A 69 -2.14 -18.75 17.33
N GLY A 70 -2.29 -17.42 17.38
CA GLY A 70 -1.25 -16.48 16.99
C GLY A 70 -1.00 -15.39 18.01
N ARG A 71 0.28 -15.03 18.18
CA ARG A 71 0.70 -13.94 19.09
C ARG A 71 0.71 -12.57 18.40
N ASN A 72 0.72 -12.53 17.07
CA ASN A 72 0.55 -11.30 16.31
C ASN A 72 -0.94 -11.00 16.18
N VAL A 73 -1.49 -10.31 17.19
CA VAL A 73 -2.93 -9.97 17.28
C VAL A 73 -3.43 -9.31 16.00
N VAL A 74 -2.65 -8.41 15.38
CA VAL A 74 -3.04 -7.74 14.13
C VAL A 74 -3.19 -8.74 12.99
N ASN A 75 -2.20 -9.62 12.77
CA ASN A 75 -2.29 -10.61 11.70
C ASN A 75 -3.43 -11.62 11.95
N VAL A 76 -3.65 -12.01 13.20
CA VAL A 76 -4.76 -12.91 13.57
C VAL A 76 -6.12 -12.24 13.33
N ILE A 77 -6.27 -10.96 13.64
CA ILE A 77 -7.49 -10.22 13.30
C ILE A 77 -7.70 -10.25 11.78
N LEU A 78 -6.66 -9.97 11.00
CA LEU A 78 -6.74 -9.90 9.54
C LEU A 78 -7.06 -11.25 8.88
N VAL A 79 -6.45 -12.34 9.35
CA VAL A 79 -6.50 -13.65 8.67
C VAL A 79 -7.55 -14.59 9.26
N ASP A 80 -7.87 -14.48 10.56
CA ASP A 80 -8.78 -15.40 11.24
C ASP A 80 -10.13 -14.74 11.58
N PHE A 81 -10.11 -13.64 12.34
CA PHE A 81 -11.36 -13.04 12.83
C PHE A 81 -12.09 -12.19 11.78
N ARG A 82 -11.34 -11.50 10.92
CA ARG A 82 -11.85 -10.61 9.86
C ARG A 82 -11.34 -11.04 8.48
N ALA A 83 -11.24 -12.35 8.28
CA ALA A 83 -10.76 -12.98 7.04
C ALA A 83 -11.53 -12.54 5.79
N ILE A 84 -12.81 -12.18 5.93
CA ILE A 84 -13.65 -11.72 4.81
C ILE A 84 -13.21 -10.34 4.31
N ASP A 85 -12.79 -9.45 5.21
CA ASP A 85 -12.34 -8.12 4.83
C ASP A 85 -11.03 -8.20 4.04
N THR A 86 -10.10 -9.06 4.48
CA THR A 86 -8.82 -9.29 3.77
C THR A 86 -9.00 -10.04 2.46
N LEU A 87 -9.93 -10.99 2.39
CA LEU A 87 -10.33 -11.61 1.13
C LEU A 87 -10.85 -10.57 0.14
N GLY A 88 -11.70 -9.65 0.62
CA GLY A 88 -12.22 -8.53 -0.17
C GLY A 88 -11.10 -7.63 -0.70
N GLU A 89 -10.13 -7.26 0.14
CA GLU A 89 -8.96 -6.48 -0.26
C GLU A 89 -8.14 -7.18 -1.36
N VAL A 90 -7.84 -8.48 -1.19
CA VAL A 90 -7.11 -9.27 -2.20
C VAL A 90 -7.88 -9.33 -3.51
N ILE A 91 -9.20 -9.53 -3.46
CA ILE A 91 -10.05 -9.50 -4.66
C ILE A 91 -9.95 -8.14 -5.37
N VAL A 92 -10.01 -7.03 -4.64
CA VAL A 92 -9.86 -5.68 -5.22
C VAL A 92 -8.50 -5.51 -5.88
N VAL A 93 -7.41 -5.95 -5.23
CA VAL A 93 -6.05 -5.89 -5.78
C VAL A 93 -5.92 -6.73 -7.04
N VAL A 94 -6.45 -7.96 -7.04
CA VAL A 94 -6.45 -8.84 -8.22
C VAL A 94 -7.24 -8.21 -9.37
N ILE A 95 -8.45 -7.70 -9.10
CA ILE A 95 -9.27 -7.03 -10.12
C ILE A 95 -8.54 -5.79 -10.67
N ALA A 96 -7.95 -4.96 -9.80
CA ALA A 96 -7.19 -3.78 -10.24
C ALA A 96 -6.00 -4.18 -11.12
N GLY A 97 -5.29 -5.26 -10.79
CA GLY A 97 -4.21 -5.82 -11.61
C GLY A 97 -4.69 -6.32 -12.97
N LEU A 98 -5.79 -7.08 -12.99
CA LEU A 98 -6.40 -7.57 -14.23
C LEU A 98 -6.91 -6.41 -15.11
N SER A 99 -7.57 -5.41 -14.52
CA SER A 99 -8.01 -4.20 -15.21
C SER A 99 -6.82 -3.43 -15.80
N ALA A 100 -5.73 -3.29 -15.05
CA ALA A 100 -4.51 -2.65 -15.55
C ALA A 100 -3.93 -3.42 -16.76
N VAL A 101 -3.82 -4.75 -16.68
CA VAL A 101 -3.34 -5.59 -17.80
C VAL A 101 -4.27 -5.47 -19.02
N SER A 102 -5.59 -5.42 -18.82
CA SER A 102 -6.58 -5.26 -19.91
C SER A 102 -6.46 -3.90 -20.62
N LEU A 103 -6.14 -2.83 -19.88
CA LEU A 103 -5.97 -1.48 -20.43
C LEU A 103 -4.60 -1.26 -21.11
N LEU A 104 -3.57 -2.00 -20.68
CA LEU A 104 -2.23 -1.90 -21.24
C LEU A 104 -2.18 -2.60 -22.61
N LYS A 105 -2.19 -1.81 -23.69
CA LYS A 105 -1.96 -2.32 -25.05
C LYS A 105 -0.57 -2.97 -25.11
N THR A 106 -0.50 -4.24 -25.49
CA THR A 106 0.76 -4.96 -25.76
C THR A 106 1.46 -4.38 -26.99
N LYS A 107 2.10 -3.21 -26.85
CA LYS A 107 3.08 -2.76 -27.84
C LYS A 107 4.30 -3.66 -27.69
N LYS A 108 4.72 -4.29 -28.78
CA LYS A 108 5.96 -5.07 -28.87
C LYS A 108 7.17 -4.12 -28.75
N GLN A 109 7.40 -3.59 -27.55
CA GLN A 109 8.59 -2.80 -27.26
C GLN A 109 9.77 -3.74 -27.28
N ARG A 110 10.74 -3.48 -28.18
CA ARG A 110 12.02 -4.17 -28.12
C ARG A 110 12.63 -3.84 -26.75
N PRO A 111 13.00 -4.84 -25.93
CA PRO A 111 13.55 -4.57 -24.61
C PRO A 111 14.79 -3.69 -24.78
N SER A 112 14.75 -2.50 -24.19
CA SER A 112 15.94 -1.64 -24.11
C SER A 112 16.95 -2.38 -23.25
N ARG A 113 18.02 -2.92 -23.85
CA ARG A 113 19.09 -3.57 -23.10
C ARG A 113 19.71 -2.52 -22.19
N ILE A 114 19.50 -2.65 -20.89
CA ILE A 114 20.22 -1.83 -19.91
C ILE A 114 21.64 -2.41 -19.83
N HIS A 115 22.62 -1.67 -20.35
CA HIS A 115 24.04 -2.08 -20.38
C HIS A 115 24.75 -1.83 -19.04
N SER A 116 24.11 -2.12 -17.90
CA SER A 116 24.73 -1.96 -16.58
C SER A 116 25.03 -3.33 -15.97
N LEU A 117 26.32 -3.68 -15.93
CA LEU A 117 26.80 -4.92 -15.33
C LEU A 117 26.48 -4.98 -13.83
N ILE A 118 26.63 -3.84 -13.14
CA ILE A 118 26.32 -3.72 -11.71
C ILE A 118 24.85 -4.04 -11.46
N PHE A 119 23.93 -3.46 -12.24
CA PHE A 119 22.51 -3.71 -12.07
C PHE A 119 22.15 -5.15 -12.39
N ALA A 120 22.65 -5.70 -13.50
CA ALA A 120 22.35 -7.06 -13.94
C ALA A 120 22.80 -8.13 -12.95
N THR A 121 23.98 -7.97 -12.34
CA THR A 121 24.49 -8.91 -11.32
C THR A 121 23.77 -8.71 -9.99
N THR A 122 23.60 -7.47 -9.55
CA THR A 122 23.02 -7.16 -8.24
C THR A 122 21.53 -7.48 -8.17
N SER A 123 20.78 -7.29 -9.26
CA SER A 123 19.33 -7.49 -9.27
C SER A 123 18.92 -8.93 -8.94
N HIS A 124 19.68 -9.91 -9.43
CA HIS A 124 19.37 -11.32 -9.17
C HIS A 124 19.66 -11.70 -7.71
N ILE A 125 20.75 -11.20 -7.15
CA ILE A 125 21.10 -11.41 -5.73
C ILE A 125 20.04 -10.76 -4.84
N VAL A 126 19.68 -9.50 -5.13
CA VAL A 126 18.65 -8.78 -4.38
C VAL A 126 17.30 -9.47 -4.50
N ALA A 127 16.90 -9.91 -5.70
CA ALA A 127 15.64 -10.63 -5.89
C ALA A 127 15.59 -11.95 -5.10
N ALA A 128 16.69 -12.72 -5.08
CA ALA A 128 16.77 -13.95 -4.30
C ALA A 128 16.65 -13.66 -2.78
N LEU A 129 17.37 -12.65 -2.28
CA LEU A 129 17.26 -12.23 -0.88
C LEU A 129 15.86 -11.73 -0.52
N MET A 130 15.24 -10.94 -1.41
CA MET A 130 13.86 -10.46 -1.23
C MET A 130 12.87 -11.62 -1.18
N LEU A 131 13.04 -12.65 -2.01
CA LEU A 131 12.16 -13.82 -2.02
C LEU A 131 12.30 -14.63 -0.73
N VAL A 132 13.52 -14.90 -0.28
CA VAL A 132 13.78 -15.59 0.99
C VAL A 132 13.17 -14.79 2.16
N PHE A 133 13.36 -13.48 2.16
CA PHE A 133 12.81 -12.61 3.20
C PHE A 133 11.28 -12.53 3.15
N SER A 134 10.69 -12.46 1.96
CA SER A 134 9.24 -12.52 1.73
C SER A 134 8.64 -13.81 2.31
N PHE A 135 9.24 -14.96 1.99
CA PHE A 135 8.80 -16.25 2.52
C PHE A 135 8.95 -16.33 4.04
N TYR A 136 10.05 -15.80 4.58
CA TYR A 136 10.25 -15.70 6.02
C TYR A 136 9.16 -14.87 6.71
N LEU A 137 8.80 -13.70 6.16
CA LEU A 137 7.74 -12.84 6.70
C LEU A 137 6.36 -13.48 6.59
N LEU A 138 6.09 -14.22 5.51
CA LEU A 138 4.86 -14.97 5.31
C LEU A 138 4.69 -16.04 6.40
N LEU A 139 5.72 -16.86 6.63
CA LEU A 139 5.67 -17.96 7.59
C LEU A 139 5.68 -17.49 9.05
N ARG A 140 6.37 -16.38 9.36
CA ARG A 140 6.49 -15.87 10.74
C ARG A 140 5.35 -14.94 11.16
N GLY A 141 4.51 -14.49 10.22
CA GLY A 141 3.50 -13.45 10.42
C GLY A 141 2.49 -13.72 11.54
N HIS A 142 2.28 -14.99 11.89
CA HIS A 142 1.36 -15.38 12.96
C HIS A 142 1.85 -15.05 14.38
N ASN A 143 3.17 -14.94 14.56
CA ASN A 143 3.80 -14.80 15.87
C ASN A 143 4.75 -13.60 15.99
N ALA A 144 5.09 -12.95 14.89
CA ALA A 144 5.92 -11.74 14.84
C ALA A 144 5.37 -10.77 13.79
N PRO A 145 5.79 -9.49 13.82
CA PRO A 145 5.45 -8.54 12.77
C PRO A 145 5.79 -9.10 11.38
N GLY A 146 4.82 -9.09 10.47
CA GLY A 146 4.87 -9.80 9.20
C GLY A 146 3.47 -10.16 8.73
N GLY A 147 3.37 -11.15 7.84
CA GLY A 147 2.10 -11.63 7.28
C GLY A 147 2.07 -11.61 5.75
N GLY A 148 0.96 -12.05 5.18
CA GLY A 148 0.79 -12.23 3.73
C GLY A 148 0.94 -10.95 2.92
N PHE A 149 0.36 -9.84 3.37
CA PHE A 149 0.41 -8.56 2.65
C PHE A 149 1.80 -7.93 2.61
N ILE A 150 2.62 -8.11 3.66
CA ILE A 150 3.97 -7.55 3.71
C ILE A 150 4.94 -8.44 2.90
N GLY A 151 4.66 -9.76 2.85
CA GLY A 151 5.42 -10.72 2.05
C GLY A 151 5.11 -10.68 0.56
N ALA A 152 4.00 -10.09 0.12
CA ALA A 152 3.57 -10.03 -1.29
C ALA A 152 4.25 -8.91 -2.09
#